data_AF-A0A965VK10-F1
#
_entry.id   AF-A0A965VK10-F1
#
_cell.length_a   1.000
_cell.length_b   1.000
_cell.length_c   1.000
_cell.angle_alpha   90.00
_cell.angle_beta   90.00
_cell.angle_gamma   90.00
#
_symmetry.space_group_name_H-M   'P 1'
#
loop_
_entity.id
_entity.type
_entity.pdbx_description
1 polymer ?
#
loop_
_entity_poly.entity_id
_entity_poly.type
_entity_poly.pdbx_seq_one_letter_code
_entity_poly.pdbx_strand_id
1 'polypeptide(L)'
;MDKAGKSEKSASLMSTPQAATPGAAPPPTPANTDNVDEMNLRKVAQRMHEEPNFDRKKVDSIRRAIHDGQYPLDPKRIAESFLAIEQMIKS
;
A
#
# COMPACT_ATOMS: atom_id res chain seq x y z
N MET A 1 17.92 34.38 -47.41
CA MET A 1 18.36 33.03 -47.04
C MET A 1 17.91 32.74 -45.61
N ASP A 2 16.78 32.04 -45.42
CA ASP A 2 16.59 30.56 -45.35
C ASP A 2 16.96 30.02 -43.95
N LYS A 3 15.97 29.85 -43.06
CA LYS A 3 15.26 28.60 -42.67
C LYS A 3 15.96 27.73 -41.61
N ALA A 4 15.21 27.39 -40.56
CA ALA A 4 15.51 26.36 -39.57
C ALA A 4 15.31 24.94 -40.15
N GLY A 5 16.13 23.97 -39.70
CA GLY A 5 16.00 22.55 -40.08
C GLY A 5 16.90 21.60 -39.27
N LYS A 6 16.30 20.97 -38.25
CA LYS A 6 16.35 19.58 -37.73
C LYS A 6 17.53 18.60 -38.04
N SER A 7 17.91 17.85 -36.99
CA SER A 7 18.49 16.47 -36.95
C SER A 7 19.94 16.32 -37.45
N GLU A 8 20.84 15.48 -36.91
CA GLU A 8 20.69 14.05 -36.64
C GLU A 8 21.87 13.48 -35.80
N LYS A 9 21.60 12.28 -35.29
CA LYS A 9 22.33 11.37 -34.40
C LYS A 9 23.52 10.65 -35.08
N SER A 10 24.60 10.37 -34.32
CA SER A 10 25.37 9.10 -34.24
C SER A 10 26.76 9.38 -33.64
N ALA A 11 27.08 8.83 -32.45
CA ALA A 11 27.87 7.59 -32.26
C ALA A 11 29.29 7.72 -32.84
N SER A 12 30.41 7.48 -32.16
CA SER A 12 30.73 6.59 -31.05
C SER A 12 32.20 6.84 -30.66
N LEU A 13 32.70 6.09 -29.67
CA LEU A 13 34.12 5.82 -29.33
C LEU A 13 34.75 6.89 -28.41
N MET A 14 35.43 6.59 -27.31
CA MET A 14 36.03 5.36 -26.79
C MET A 14 36.52 5.71 -25.37
N SER A 15 36.39 4.81 -24.40
CA SER A 15 37.38 4.63 -23.31
C SER A 15 37.03 3.39 -22.49
N THR A 16 37.75 2.32 -22.73
CA THR A 16 38.03 1.26 -21.74
C THR A 16 39.36 1.59 -21.06
N PRO A 17 39.53 1.23 -19.78
CA PRO A 17 40.36 0.07 -19.43
C PRO A 17 39.71 -0.77 -18.30
N GLN A 18 39.57 -2.09 -18.41
CA GLN A 18 40.55 -3.17 -18.15
C GLN A 18 40.76 -3.52 -16.66
N ALA A 19 40.56 -4.83 -16.37
CA ALA A 19 41.03 -5.64 -15.23
C ALA A 19 40.36 -5.39 -13.86
N ALA A 20 40.04 -6.37 -13.01
CA ALA A 20 40.31 -7.81 -12.98
C ALA A 20 39.19 -8.51 -12.19
N THR A 21 38.94 -9.79 -12.48
CA THR A 21 38.22 -10.69 -11.58
C THR A 21 39.18 -11.22 -10.52
N PRO A 22 38.77 -11.17 -9.25
CA PRO A 22 39.07 -12.28 -8.34
C PRO A 22 37.82 -12.75 -7.61
N GLY A 23 37.59 -14.07 -7.63
CA GLY A 23 36.78 -14.73 -6.62
C GLY A 23 35.29 -14.83 -6.95
N ALA A 24 34.93 -15.90 -7.66
CA ALA A 24 33.57 -16.41 -7.64
C ALA A 24 33.22 -16.86 -6.21
N ALA A 25 32.35 -16.10 -5.54
CA ALA A 25 31.34 -16.69 -4.67
C ALA A 25 30.05 -16.76 -5.49
N PRO A 26 29.35 -17.90 -5.56
CA PRO A 26 28.05 -17.95 -6.23
C PRO A 26 27.13 -16.91 -5.57
N PRO A 27 26.36 -16.13 -6.35
CA PRO A 27 25.31 -15.30 -5.78
C PRO A 27 24.37 -16.22 -4.99
N PRO A 28 23.86 -15.80 -3.81
CA PRO A 28 22.80 -16.55 -3.15
C PRO A 28 21.67 -16.69 -4.18
N THR A 29 21.28 -17.95 -4.43
CA THR A 29 20.12 -18.28 -5.24
C THR A 29 18.97 -17.38 -4.81
N PRO A 30 18.28 -16.64 -5.70
CA PRO A 30 17.12 -15.86 -5.30
C PRO A 30 16.12 -16.86 -4.71
N ALA A 31 16.00 -16.82 -3.39
CA ALA A 31 15.25 -17.80 -2.63
C ALA A 31 13.77 -17.50 -2.83
N ASN A 32 13.18 -18.04 -3.90
CA ASN A 32 11.74 -18.24 -4.14
C ASN A 32 10.81 -17.22 -3.43
N THR A 33 11.13 -15.93 -3.53
CA THR A 33 10.48 -14.88 -2.73
C THR A 33 9.27 -14.32 -3.46
N ASP A 34 9.32 -14.38 -4.79
CA ASP A 34 8.22 -14.01 -5.68
C ASP A 34 6.95 -14.83 -5.38
N ASN A 35 7.10 -16.14 -5.15
CA ASN A 35 5.96 -17.01 -4.82
C ASN A 35 5.35 -16.71 -3.45
N VAL A 36 6.18 -16.26 -2.49
CA VAL A 36 5.69 -15.91 -1.15
C VAL A 36 4.94 -14.58 -1.19
N ASP A 37 5.45 -13.60 -1.94
CA ASP A 37 4.81 -12.30 -2.08
C ASP A 37 3.46 -12.42 -2.81
N GLU A 38 3.41 -13.17 -3.91
CA GLU A 38 2.16 -13.46 -4.63
C GLU A 38 1.09 -14.12 -3.73
N MET A 39 1.49 -15.08 -2.89
CA MET A 39 0.57 -15.72 -1.93
C MET A 39 0.06 -14.75 -0.87
N ASN A 40 0.91 -13.83 -0.40
CA ASN A 40 0.51 -12.78 0.54
C ASN A 40 -0.45 -11.78 -0.10
N LEU A 41 -0.18 -11.33 -1.33
CA LEU A 41 -1.08 -10.45 -2.08
C LEU A 41 -2.44 -11.10 -2.31
N ARG A 42 -2.49 -12.40 -2.66
CA ARG A 42 -3.77 -13.13 -2.80
C ARG A 42 -4.55 -13.18 -1.48
N LYS A 43 -3.87 -13.43 -0.35
CA LYS A 43 -4.51 -13.40 0.98
C LYS A 43 -5.03 -12.00 1.34
N VAL A 44 -4.31 -10.94 0.98
CA VAL A 44 -4.78 -9.55 1.19
C VAL A 44 -5.97 -9.24 0.29
N ALA A 45 -5.92 -9.61 -1.00
CA ALA A 45 -7.03 -9.43 -1.93
C ALA A 45 -8.29 -10.19 -1.49
N GLN A 46 -8.12 -11.42 -1.00
CA GLN A 46 -9.21 -12.23 -0.43
C GLN A 46 -9.85 -11.53 0.78
N ARG A 47 -9.04 -11.01 1.72
CA ARG A 47 -9.56 -10.24 2.86
C ARG A 47 -10.26 -8.95 2.45
N MET A 48 -9.77 -8.24 1.43
CA MET A 48 -10.45 -7.05 0.90
C MET A 48 -11.82 -7.36 0.28
N HIS A 49 -12.04 -8.60 -0.15
CA HIS A 49 -13.34 -9.04 -0.68
C HIS A 49 -14.29 -9.49 0.44
N GLU A 50 -13.76 -9.99 1.55
CA GLU A 50 -14.51 -10.45 2.72
C GLU A 50 -14.91 -9.30 3.65
N GLU A 51 -14.09 -8.25 3.73
CA GLU A 51 -14.41 -7.04 4.49
C GLU A 51 -15.56 -6.27 3.83
N PRO A 52 -16.60 -5.89 4.59
CA PRO A 52 -17.69 -5.08 4.06
C PRO A 52 -17.13 -3.75 3.51
N ASN A 53 -17.51 -3.42 2.28
CA ASN A 53 -17.06 -2.20 1.61
C ASN A 53 -17.19 -0.97 2.52
N PHE A 54 -16.13 -0.16 2.57
CA PHE A 54 -16.13 1.08 3.33
C PHE A 54 -17.04 2.13 2.68
N ASP A 55 -18.24 2.32 3.24
CA ASP A 55 -19.18 3.34 2.75
C ASP A 55 -18.73 4.75 3.17
N ARG A 56 -18.02 5.42 2.25
CA ARG A 56 -17.56 6.80 2.40
C ARG A 56 -18.71 7.75 2.74
N LYS A 57 -19.87 7.60 2.12
CA LYS A 57 -21.03 8.49 2.32
C LYS A 57 -21.56 8.37 3.74
N LYS A 58 -21.66 7.14 4.25
CA LYS A 58 -22.04 6.89 5.65
C LYS A 58 -21.07 7.51 6.63
N VAL A 59 -19.76 7.42 6.38
CA VAL A 59 -18.78 7.99 7.31
C VAL A 59 -18.83 9.52 7.29
N ASP A 60 -18.99 10.13 6.11
CA ASP A 60 -19.09 11.59 6.01
C ASP A 60 -20.35 12.13 6.69
N SER A 61 -21.49 11.43 6.56
CA SER A 61 -22.72 11.82 7.26
C SER A 61 -22.59 11.72 8.78
N ILE A 62 -21.96 10.65 9.28
CA ILE A 62 -21.67 10.49 10.72
C ILE A 62 -20.73 11.58 11.21
N ARG A 63 -19.63 11.86 10.50
CA ARG A 63 -18.69 12.93 10.86
C ARG A 63 -19.40 14.28 10.96
N ARG A 64 -20.23 14.60 9.96
CA ARG A 64 -21.00 15.84 9.94
C ARG A 64 -21.96 15.93 11.13
N ALA A 65 -22.69 14.86 11.43
CA ALA A 65 -23.60 14.81 12.56
C ALA A 65 -22.87 15.01 13.91
N ILE A 66 -21.67 14.45 14.06
CA ILE A 66 -20.84 14.66 15.27
C ILE A 66 -20.39 16.12 15.36
N HIS A 67 -19.88 16.68 14.26
CA HIS A 67 -19.42 18.07 14.22
C HIS A 67 -20.54 19.06 14.56
N ASP A 68 -21.73 18.84 14.00
CA ASP A 68 -22.89 19.72 14.19
C ASP A 68 -23.63 19.45 15.52
N GLY A 69 -23.17 18.49 16.34
CA GLY A 69 -23.81 18.11 17.61
C GLY A 69 -25.14 17.36 17.45
N GLN A 70 -25.50 16.96 16.24
CA GLN A 70 -26.75 16.28 15.89
C GLN A 70 -26.65 14.75 15.92
N TYR A 71 -25.48 14.21 16.29
CA TYR A 71 -25.31 12.77 16.44
C TYR A 71 -26.12 12.26 17.66
N PRO A 72 -27.02 11.28 17.48
CA PRO A 72 -27.90 10.83 18.55
C PRO A 72 -27.09 10.17 19.67
N LEU A 73 -27.24 10.68 20.89
CA LEU A 73 -26.67 10.09 22.10
C LEU A 73 -27.76 9.32 22.85
N ASP A 74 -27.53 8.02 23.04
CA ASP A 74 -28.38 7.14 23.84
C ASP A 74 -27.59 6.64 25.05
N PRO A 75 -27.94 7.06 26.28
CA PRO A 75 -27.26 6.62 27.50
C PRO A 75 -27.21 5.10 27.67
N LYS A 76 -28.25 4.38 27.23
CA LYS A 76 -28.30 2.91 27.34
C LYS A 76 -27.27 2.27 26.42
N ARG A 77 -27.22 2.72 25.16
CA ARG A 77 -26.25 2.24 24.17
C ARG A 77 -24.80 2.52 24.59
N ILE A 78 -24.57 3.69 25.21
CA ILE A 78 -23.27 4.04 25.77
C ILE A 78 -22.90 3.04 26.88
N ALA A 79 -23.79 2.80 27.85
CA ALA A 79 -23.53 1.84 28.94
C ALA A 79 -23.24 0.42 28.42
N GLU A 80 -24.01 -0.06 27.45
CA GLU A 80 -23.81 -1.37 26.81
C GLU A 80 -22.44 -1.46 26.12
N SER A 81 -22.03 -0.41 25.40
CA SER A 81 -20.74 -0.36 24.71
C SER A 81 -19.57 -0.38 25.69
N PHE A 82 -19.68 0.33 26.82
CA PHE A 82 -18.67 0.33 27.86
C PHE A 82 -18.53 -1.05 28.51
N LEU A 83 -19.64 -1.73 28.82
CA LEU A 83 -19.62 -3.08 29.37
C LEU A 83 -18.92 -4.07 28.43
N ALA A 84 -19.18 -3.99 27.13
CA ALA A 84 -18.53 -4.84 26.13
C ALA A 84 -17.01 -4.62 26.09
N ILE A 85 -16.55 -3.36 26.16
CA ILE A 85 -15.12 -3.02 26.18
C ILE A 85 -14.46 -3.52 27.46
N GLU A 86 -15.11 -3.37 28.62
CA GLU A 86 -14.64 -3.90 29.90
C GLU A 86 -14.44 -5.41 29.89
N GLN A 87 -15.33 -6.14 29.21
CA GLN A 87 -15.22 -7.59 29.06
C GLN A 87 -14.02 -7.99 28.19
N MET A 88 -13.77 -7.25 27.10
CA MET A 88 -12.63 -7.51 26.20
C MET A 88 -11.26 -7.25 26.86
N ILE A 89 -11.19 -6.32 27.81
CA ILE A 89 -9.96 -6.02 28.55
C ILE A 89 -9.69 -7.05 29.67
N LYS A 90 -10.75 -7.68 30.20
CA LYS A 90 -10.64 -8.67 31.30
C LYS A 90 -10.35 -10.09 30.82
N SER A 91 -10.56 -10.38 29.54
CA SER A 91 -10.14 -11.62 28.86
C SER A 91 -8.65 -11.63 28.58
#